data_AF-A0A2V6WB34-F1
#
_entry.id   AF-A0A2V6WB34-F1
#
_cell.length_a   1.000
_cell.length_b   1.000
_cell.length_c   1.000
_cell.angle_alpha   90.00
_cell.angle_beta   90.00
_cell.angle_gamma   90.00
#
_symmetry.space_group_name_H-M   'P 1'
#
loop_
_entity.id
_entity.type
_entity.pdbx_description
1 polymer ?
#
loop_
_entity_poly.entity_id
_entity_poly.type
_entity_poly.pdbx_seq_one_letter_code
_entity_poly.pdbx_strand_id
1 'polypeptide(L)' 'MTERRPDPDALLAHVRDEEARRARGKLKVFFGGAAGVGKTYAMLEAARAQRAAGVDVV' A
#
# COMPACT_ATOMS: atom_id res chain seq x y z
N MET A 1 -21.58 -8.35 33.03
CA MET A 1 -20.23 -8.06 32.51
C MET A 1 -20.34 -6.79 31.71
N THR A 2 -19.97 -5.66 32.31
CA THR A 2 -20.19 -4.34 31.70
C THR A 2 -19.26 -4.19 30.51
N GLU A 3 -19.79 -4.23 29.29
CA GLU A 3 -19.07 -3.87 28.07
C GLU A 3 -18.55 -2.45 28.26
N ARG A 4 -17.24 -2.35 28.49
CA ARG A 4 -16.55 -1.08 28.69
C ARG A 4 -16.56 -0.38 27.34
N ARG A 5 -17.46 0.59 27.17
CA ARG A 5 -17.53 1.42 25.97
C ARG A 5 -16.12 1.95 25.68
N PRO A 6 -15.54 1.65 24.50
CA PRO A 6 -14.23 2.16 24.15
C PRO A 6 -14.25 3.69 24.16
N ASP A 7 -13.14 4.28 24.61
CA ASP A 7 -12.95 5.72 24.66
C ASP A 7 -13.11 6.32 23.24
N PRO A 8 -14.07 7.24 23.03
CA PRO A 8 -14.28 7.89 21.73
C PRO A 8 -13.02 8.52 21.14
N ASP A 9 -12.16 9.07 22.00
CA ASP A 9 -10.92 9.72 21.56
C ASP A 9 -9.90 8.69 21.06
N ALA A 10 -9.82 7.54 21.72
CA ALA A 10 -8.98 6.42 21.28
C ALA A 10 -9.45 5.85 19.93
N LEU A 11 -10.77 5.76 19.71
CA LEU A 11 -11.33 5.34 18.42
C LEU A 11 -10.99 6.34 17.31
N LEU A 12 -11.15 7.63 17.57
CA LEU A 12 -10.85 8.68 16.61
C LEU A 12 -9.35 8.72 16.26
N ALA A 13 -8.47 8.53 17.25
CA ALA A 13 -7.03 8.43 17.04
C ALA A 13 -6.67 7.26 16.12
N HIS A 14 -7.29 6.08 16.33
CA HIS A 14 -7.06 4.92 15.46
C HIS A 14 -7.47 5.15 14.00
N VAL A 15 -8.62 5.79 13.77
CA VAL A 15 -9.07 6.13 12.41
C VAL A 15 -8.08 7.08 11.74
N ARG A 16 -7.66 8.14 12.45
CA ARG A 16 -6.66 9.10 11.93
C ARG A 16 -5.33 8.44 11.58
N ASP A 17 -4.86 7.51 12.42
CA ASP A 17 -3.63 6.76 12.17
C ASP A 17 -3.75 5.80 10.97
N GLU A 18 -4.92 5.24 10.74
CA GLU A 18 -5.20 4.46 9.53
C GLU A 18 -5.23 5.32 8.28
N GLU A 19 -5.91 6.46 8.31
CA GLU A 19 -5.96 7.40 7.20
C GLU A 19 -4.56 7.92 6.85
N ALA A 20 -3.77 8.32 7.85
CA ALA A 20 -2.39 8.75 7.67
C ALA A 20 -1.51 7.63 7.07
N ARG A 21 -1.73 6.36 7.46
CA ARG A 21 -1.05 5.21 6.85
C ARG A 21 -1.45 4.97 5.40
N ARG A 22 -2.73 5.16 5.07
CA ARG A 22 -3.24 5.00 3.70
C ARG A 22 -2.79 6.11 2.77
N ALA A 23 -2.59 7.32 3.29
CA ALA A 23 -2.08 8.47 2.55
C ALA A 23 -0.59 8.33 2.15
N ARG A 24 0.17 7.45 2.82
CA ARG A 24 1.56 7.20 2.44
C ARG A 24 1.64 6.38 1.15
N GLY A 25 2.41 6.89 0.19
CA GLY A 25 2.76 6.15 -1.02
C GLY A 25 3.49 4.83 -0.71
N LYS A 26 3.36 3.86 -1.61
CA LYS A 26 3.99 2.53 -1.49
C LYS A 26 5.05 2.36 -2.57
N LEU A 27 6.29 2.03 -2.17
CA LEU A 27 7.35 1.62 -3.07
C LEU A 27 7.36 0.09 -3.20
N LYS A 28 7.23 -0.42 -4.42
CA LYS A 28 7.37 -1.86 -4.71
C LYS A 28 8.71 -2.12 -5.39
N VAL A 29 9.54 -2.99 -4.79
CA VAL A 29 10.87 -3.35 -5.31
C VAL A 29 10.82 -4.74 -5.94
N PHE A 30 11.34 -4.87 -7.16
CA PHE A 30 11.41 -6.13 -7.90
C PHE A 30 12.82 -6.72 -7.80
N PHE A 31 12.98 -7.76 -6.98
CA PHE A 31 14.24 -8.49 -6.81
C PHE A 31 14.42 -9.60 -7.85
N GLY A 32 15.65 -10.05 -8.03
CA GLY A 32 15.97 -11.14 -8.95
C GLY A 32 17.46 -11.50 -8.90
N GLY A 33 17.73 -12.81 -8.80
CA GLY A 33 19.02 -13.37 -8.38
C GLY A 33 20.11 -13.44 -9.45
N ALA A 34 19.85 -13.02 -10.68
CA ALA A 34 20.85 -12.98 -11.75
C ALA A 34 20.60 -11.81 -12.72
N ALA A 35 21.58 -11.53 -13.58
CA ALA A 35 21.44 -10.59 -14.69
C ALA A 35 20.52 -11.16 -15.77
N GLY A 36 19.71 -10.31 -16.42
CA GLY A 36 18.83 -10.73 -17.51
C GLY A 36 17.54 -11.47 -17.10
N VAL A 37 17.28 -11.72 -15.81
CA VAL A 37 16.08 -12.45 -15.32
C VAL A 37 14.75 -11.71 -15.49
N GLY A 38 14.74 -10.56 -16.19
CA GLY A 38 13.49 -9.86 -16.53
C GLY A 38 12.91 -8.95 -15.45
N LYS A 39 13.67 -8.51 -14.43
CA LYS A 39 13.20 -7.59 -13.37
C LYS A 39 12.52 -6.33 -13.94
N THR A 40 13.13 -5.70 -14.93
CA THR A 40 12.59 -4.51 -15.61
C THR A 40 11.29 -4.82 -16.35
N TYR A 41 11.24 -5.96 -17.05
CA TYR A 41 10.03 -6.38 -17.76
C TYR A 41 8.87 -6.62 -16.78
N ALA A 42 9.11 -7.38 -15.71
CA ALA A 42 8.12 -7.63 -14.67
C ALA A 42 7.64 -6.34 -13.98
N MET A 43 8.55 -5.40 -13.73
CA MET A 43 8.23 -4.07 -13.19
C MET A 43 7.29 -3.29 -14.11
N LEU A 44 7.61 -3.23 -15.41
CA LEU A 44 6.80 -2.49 -16.39
C LEU A 44 5.43 -3.14 -16.63
N GLU A 45 5.36 -4.46 -16.68
CA GLU A 45 4.08 -5.18 -16.80
C GLU A 45 3.17 -4.92 -15.59
N ALA A 46 3.73 -4.94 -14.37
CA ALA A 46 2.98 -4.59 -13.17
C ALA A 46 2.49 -3.13 -13.20
N ALA A 47 3.32 -2.19 -13.68
CA ALA A 47 2.93 -0.79 -13.82
C ALA A 47 1.79 -0.62 -14.84
N ARG A 48 1.84 -1.30 -15.99
CA ARG A 48 0.75 -1.30 -16.97
C ARG A 48 -0.57 -1.81 -16.40
N ALA A 49 -0.53 -2.90 -15.63
CA ALA A 49 -1.71 -3.43 -14.95
C ALA A 49 -2.30 -2.45 -13.94
N GLN A 50 -1.46 -1.74 -13.17
CA GLN A 50 -1.92 -0.69 -12.23
C GLN A 50 -2.55 0.49 -12.97
N ARG A 51 -1.94 0.96 -14.06
CA ARG A 51 -2.52 2.01 -14.91
C ARG A 51 -3.88 1.60 -15.48
N ALA A 52 -4.00 0.35 -15.95
CA ALA A 52 -5.26 -0.18 -16.46
C ALA A 52 -6.35 -0.27 -15.37
N ALA A 53 -5.96 -0.44 -14.11
CA ALA A 53 -6.84 -0.38 -12.95
C ALA A 53 -7.15 1.05 -12.47
N GLY A 54 -6.71 2.08 -13.20
CA GLY A 54 -6.93 3.48 -12.86
C GLY A 54 -6.07 4.02 -11.72
N VAL A 55 -5.02 3.28 -11.32
CA VAL A 55 -4.06 3.73 -10.32
C VAL A 55 -3.03 4.63 -11.00
N ASP A 56 -2.84 5.83 -10.44
CA ASP A 56 -1.77 6.72 -10.87
C ASP A 56 -0.41 6.15 -10.43
N VAL A 57 0.34 5.65 -11.41
CA VAL A 57 1.69 5.13 -11.22
C VAL A 57 2.63 5.85 -12.18
N VAL A 58 3.80 6.23 -11.66
CA VAL A 58 4.88 6.98 -12.32
C VAL A 58 6.16 6.17 -12.44
#